data_AF-A0A7X4FRL5-F1
#
_entry.id   AF-A0A7X4FRL5-F1
#
_cell.length_a   1.000
_cell.length_b   1.000
_cell.length_c   1.000
_cell.angle_alpha   90.00
_cell.angle_beta   90.00
_cell.angle_gamma   90.00
#
_symmetry.space_group_name_H-M   'P 1'
#
loop_
_entity.id
_entity.type
_entity.pdbx_description
1 polymer ?
#
loop_
_entity_poly.entity_id
_entity_poly.type
_entity_poly.pdbx_seq_one_letter_code
_entity_poly.pdbx_strand_id
1 'polypeptide(L)'
;MTDQTEMAAVFEALLFASPDPQPEAKLLEVFPEDSREQAREALQTVLDRYRADESGARPERGVVVDQAGGGYRLVTRPDLHSYLR
;
A
#
# COMPACT_ATOMS: atom_id res chain seq x y z
N MET A 1 11.56 -15.38 -12.03
CA MET A 1 11.77 -14.74 -10.72
C MET A 1 11.14 -13.38 -10.84
N THR A 2 10.02 -13.13 -10.15
CA THR A 2 9.44 -11.79 -10.07
C THR A 2 10.44 -10.92 -9.32
N ASP A 3 10.95 -9.88 -9.96
CA ASP A 3 11.87 -8.94 -9.30
C ASP A 3 11.09 -8.16 -8.23
N GLN A 4 11.76 -7.71 -7.17
CA GLN A 4 11.15 -7.02 -6.02
C GLN A 4 10.34 -5.79 -6.46
N THR A 5 10.79 -5.11 -7.52
CA THR A 5 10.09 -3.99 -8.15
C THR A 5 8.74 -4.41 -8.75
N GLU A 6 8.67 -5.58 -9.37
CA GLU A 6 7.44 -6.12 -9.95
C GLU A 6 6.46 -6.57 -8.85
N MET A 7 6.95 -7.19 -7.77
CA MET A 7 6.12 -7.51 -6.60
C MET A 7 5.51 -6.25 -5.98
N ALA A 8 6.30 -5.18 -5.83
CA ALA A 8 5.81 -3.90 -5.34
C ALA A 8 4.73 -3.31 -6.25
N ALA A 9 4.90 -3.39 -7.57
CA ALA A 9 3.89 -2.94 -8.53
C ALA A 9 2.57 -3.74 -8.40
N VAL A 10 2.65 -5.05 -8.15
CA VAL A 10 1.46 -5.89 -7.89
C VAL A 10 0.74 -5.45 -6.61
N PHE A 11 1.46 -5.23 -5.50
CA PHE A 11 0.82 -4.75 -4.26
C PHE A 11 0.17 -3.38 -4.44
N GLU A 12 0.82 -2.47 -5.14
CA GLU A 12 0.26 -1.15 -5.47
C GLU A 12 -1.05 -1.30 -6.26
N ALA A 13 -1.07 -2.18 -7.27
CA ALA A 13 -2.27 -2.48 -8.06
C ALA A 13 -3.39 -3.12 -7.21
N LEU A 14 -3.06 -4.06 -6.32
CA LEU A 14 -4.02 -4.71 -5.43
C LEU A 14 -4.68 -3.71 -4.46
N LEU A 15 -3.88 -2.83 -3.85
CA LEU A 15 -4.38 -1.81 -2.93
C LEU A 15 -5.18 -0.73 -3.65
N PHE A 16 -4.84 -0.41 -4.91
CA PHE A 16 -5.59 0.52 -5.73
C PHE A 16 -6.94 -0.05 -6.18
N ALA A 17 -6.99 -1.32 -6.57
CA ALA A 17 -8.20 -1.97 -7.05
C ALA A 17 -9.17 -2.34 -5.92
N SER A 18 -8.70 -2.38 -4.67
CA SER A 18 -9.48 -2.79 -3.50
C SER A 18 -10.01 -1.59 -2.72
N PRO A 19 -11.32 -1.36 -2.64
CA PRO A 19 -11.88 -0.27 -1.83
C PRO A 19 -11.82 -0.55 -0.32
N ASP A 20 -11.84 -1.84 0.05
CA ASP A 20 -11.81 -2.29 1.44
C ASP A 20 -10.38 -2.57 1.92
N PRO A 21 -10.06 -2.38 3.22
CA PRO A 21 -8.77 -2.76 3.79
C PRO A 21 -8.41 -4.22 3.52
N GLN A 22 -7.24 -4.46 2.95
CA GLN A 22 -6.71 -5.79 2.68
C GLN A 22 -5.77 -6.24 3.81
N PRO A 23 -6.05 -7.37 4.49
CA PRO A 23 -5.13 -7.94 5.47
C PRO A 23 -3.79 -8.30 4.85
N GLU A 24 -2.68 -8.11 5.58
CA GLU A 24 -1.34 -8.48 5.11
C GLU A 24 -1.26 -9.93 4.65
N ALA A 25 -1.82 -10.86 5.43
CA ALA A 25 -1.83 -12.28 5.09
C ALA A 25 -2.43 -12.54 3.70
N LYS A 26 -3.56 -11.90 3.38
CA LYS A 26 -4.24 -12.03 2.08
C LYS A 26 -3.44 -11.42 0.94
N LEU A 27 -2.73 -10.32 1.19
CA LEU A 27 -1.83 -9.71 0.21
C LEU A 27 -0.66 -10.66 -0.10
N LEU A 28 -0.05 -11.26 0.93
CA LEU A 28 1.08 -12.19 0.78
C LEU A 28 0.70 -13.52 0.13
N GLU A 29 -0.54 -13.98 0.27
CA GLU A 29 -1.07 -15.20 -0.36
C GLU A 29 -1.07 -15.15 -1.91
N VAL A 30 -0.96 -13.97 -2.51
CA VAL A 30 -0.84 -13.80 -3.96
C VAL A 30 0.47 -14.36 -4.50
N PHE A 31 1.50 -14.44 -3.65
CA PHE A 31 2.82 -14.95 -4.00
C PHE A 31 3.05 -16.35 -3.43
N PRO A 32 3.87 -17.18 -4.10
CA PRO A 32 4.24 -18.50 -3.59
C PRO A 32 4.95 -18.42 -2.23
N GLU A 33 4.84 -19.49 -1.41
CA GLU A 33 5.32 -19.49 -0.03
C GLU A 33 6.83 -19.21 0.10
N ASP A 34 7.63 -19.74 -0.83
CA ASP A 34 9.08 -19.52 -0.92
C ASP A 34 9.47 -18.05 -1.18
N SER A 35 8.52 -17.26 -1.69
CA SER A 35 8.69 -15.87 -2.09
C SER A 35 8.07 -14.89 -1.09
N ARG A 36 7.39 -15.38 -0.04
CA ARG A 36 6.63 -14.54 0.90
C ARG A 36 7.48 -13.54 1.68
N GLU A 37 8.74 -13.88 1.98
CA GLU A 37 9.62 -12.94 2.67
C GLU A 37 9.99 -11.75 1.78
N GLN A 38 10.37 -12.04 0.53
CA GLN A 38 10.63 -10.99 -0.47
C GLN A 38 9.36 -10.19 -0.77
N ALA A 39 8.20 -10.85 -0.82
CA ALA A 39 6.92 -10.20 -0.99
C ALA A 39 6.59 -9.27 0.20
N ARG A 40 6.94 -9.64 1.43
CA ARG A 40 6.77 -8.78 2.60
C ARG A 40 7.63 -7.53 2.52
N GLU A 41 8.89 -7.65 2.10
CA GLU A 41 9.76 -6.48 1.88
C GLU A 41 9.21 -5.56 0.77
N ALA A 42 8.70 -6.16 -0.32
CA ALA A 42 8.10 -5.42 -1.42
C ALA A 42 6.80 -4.71 -0.98
N LEU A 43 5.96 -5.36 -0.17
CA LEU A 43 4.78 -4.75 0.42
C LEU A 43 5.18 -3.57 1.31
N GLN A 44 6.16 -3.75 2.20
CA GLN A 44 6.64 -2.69 3.08
C GLN A 44 7.14 -1.48 2.28
N THR A 45 7.86 -1.72 1.19
CA THR A 45 8.30 -0.67 0.25
C THR A 45 7.11 0.15 -0.30
N VAL A 46 6.00 -0.50 -0.62
CA VAL A 46 4.77 0.19 -1.09
C VAL A 46 4.11 0.95 0.06
N LEU A 47 4.00 0.34 1.24
CA LEU A 47 3.41 0.99 2.42
C LEU A 47 4.19 2.25 2.81
N ASP A 48 5.51 2.20 2.82
CA ASP A 48 6.36 3.36 3.13
C ASP A 48 6.27 4.44 2.04
N ARG A 49 6.18 4.04 0.75
CA ARG A 49 5.98 4.98 -0.36
C ARG A 49 4.67 5.77 -0.24
N TYR A 50 3.62 5.13 0.28
CA TYR A 50 2.29 5.70 0.41
C TYR A 50 1.96 6.20 1.82
N ARG A 51 2.89 6.08 2.79
CA ARG A 51 2.67 6.59 4.14
C ARG A 51 2.53 8.11 4.13
N ALA A 52 1.67 8.61 5.00
CA ALA A 52 1.73 10.02 5.35
C ALA A 52 3.06 10.25 6.11
N ASP A 53 3.86 11.19 5.65
CA ASP A 53 5.15 11.50 6.27
C ASP A 53 4.91 12.04 7.70
N GLU A 54 5.47 11.35 8.70
CA GLU A 54 5.34 11.71 10.12
C GLU A 54 6.20 12.93 10.49
N SER A 55 7.14 13.35 9.63
CA SER A 55 7.97 14.55 9.83
C SER A 55 7.19 15.87 9.67
N GLY A 56 5.91 15.79 9.26
CA GLY A 56 5.08 16.95 8.96
C GLY A 56 5.29 17.53 7.57
N ALA A 57 6.19 16.94 6.76
CA ALA A 57 6.28 17.25 5.34
C ALA A 57 5.02 16.74 4.62
N ARG A 58 4.52 17.54 3.68
CA ARG A 58 3.34 17.16 2.89
C ARG A 58 3.77 16.12 1.85
N PRO A 59 3.19 14.90 1.84
CA PRO A 59 3.45 13.94 0.77
C PRO A 59 3.12 14.60 -0.57
N GLU A 60 3.91 14.40 -1.63
CA GLU A 60 3.58 14.99 -2.94
C GLU A 60 2.31 14.36 -3.55
N ARG A 61 2.02 13.10 -3.19
CA ARG A 61 0.93 12.28 -3.72
C ARG A 61 -0.43 12.65 -3.14
N GLY A 62 -1.48 12.59 -3.97
CA GLY A 62 -2.86 12.83 -3.56
C GLY A 62 -3.55 11.65 -2.86
N VAL A 63 -2.87 10.50 -2.74
CA VAL A 63 -3.34 9.32 -2.00
C VAL A 63 -2.30 8.88 -0.99
N VAL A 64 -2.76 8.27 0.09
CA VAL A 64 -1.95 7.72 1.18
C VAL A 64 -2.49 6.35 1.58
N VAL A 65 -1.66 5.57 2.25
CA VAL A 65 -2.12 4.33 2.88
C VAL A 65 -2.80 4.62 4.21
N ASP A 66 -3.94 4.00 4.42
CA ASP A 66 -4.68 3.96 5.68
C ASP A 66 -4.67 2.53 6.22
N GLN A 67 -4.50 2.39 7.53
CA GLN A 67 -4.53 1.11 8.22
C GLN A 67 -5.78 1.02 9.09
N ALA A 68 -6.73 0.17 8.69
CA ALA A 68 -8.00 0.03 9.37
C ALA A 68 -8.33 -1.45 9.55
N GLY A 69 -8.79 -1.83 10.76
CA GLY A 69 -9.22 -3.20 11.04
C GLY A 69 -8.14 -4.28 10.82
N GLY A 70 -6.85 -3.91 10.91
CA GLY A 70 -5.73 -4.82 10.65
C GLY A 70 -5.39 -5.05 9.17
N GLY A 71 -5.98 -4.27 8.26
CA GLY A 71 -5.64 -4.27 6.84
C GLY A 71 -5.19 -2.91 6.32
N TYR A 72 -4.73 -2.89 5.07
CA TYR A 72 -4.25 -1.71 4.37
C TYR A 72 -5.16 -1.35 3.20
N ARG A 73 -5.40 -0.06 2.98
CA ARG A 73 -6.07 0.45 1.77
C ARG A 73 -5.45 1.77 1.34
N LEU A 74 -5.60 2.13 0.07
CA LEU A 74 -5.32 3.48 -0.38
C LEU A 74 -6.54 4.37 -0.16
N VAL A 75 -6.31 5.54 0.42
CA VAL A 75 -7.32 6.59 0.59
C VAL A 75 -6.79 7.90 0.03
N THR A 76 -7.68 8.82 -0.31
CA THR A 76 -7.29 10.18 -0.67
C THR A 76 -6.62 10.87 0.51
N ARG A 77 -5.58 11.66 0.23
CA ARG A 77 -4.90 12.45 1.26
C ARG A 77 -5.93 13.38 1.95
N PRO A 78 -6.05 13.37 3.29
CA PRO A 78 -7.16 14.01 4.00
C PRO A 78 -7.32 15.52 3.75
N ASP A 79 -6.20 16.22 3.53
CA ASP A 79 -6.16 17.67 3.29
C ASP A 79 -6.70 18.08 1.91
N LEU A 80 -6.94 17.13 1.00
CA LEU A 80 -7.53 17.39 -0.31
C LEU A 80 -9.07 17.39 -0.29
N HIS A 81 -9.70 17.16 0.87
CA HIS A 81 -11.16 17.02 0.98
C HIS A 81 -11.94 18.22 0.43
N SER A 82 -11.41 19.45 0.49
CA SER A 82 -12.05 20.64 -0.07
C SER A 82 -12.23 20.60 -1.60
N TYR A 83 -11.38 19.84 -2.31
CA TYR A 83 -11.41 19.70 -3.77
C TYR A 83 -12.21 18.49 -4.25
N LEU A 84 -12.49 17.54 -3.36
CA LEU A 84 -13.04 16.21 -3.69
C LEU A 84 -14.54 16.07 -3.37
N ARG A 85 -15.25 17.20 -3.29
CA ARG A 85 -16.69 17.24 -2.97
C ARG A 85 -17.57 16.84 -4.14
#